data_AF-A0A2V9TMX9-F1
#
_entry.id   AF-A0A2V9TMX9-F1
#
_cell.length_a   1.000
_cell.length_b   1.000
_cell.length_c   1.000
_cell.angle_alpha   90.00
_cell.angle_beta   90.00
_cell.angle_gamma   90.00
#
_symmetry.space_group_name_H-M   'P 1'
#
loop_
_entity.id
_entity.type
_entity.pdbx_description
1 polymer ?
#
loop_
_entity_poly.entity_id
_entity_poly.type
_entity_poly.pdbx_seq_one_letter_code
_entity_poly.pdbx_strand_id
1 'polypeptide(L)'
;MWVSGKQLTGWACSACGWTFPLPSLLSDPEAKKAYDRLASAKFQRHDCATHRPASLAPESFINRAEGLVMRGFKPKDAAEIAAREIMFENDHDPDIARKVQIEAQDFLRRVKEG
;
A
#
# COMPACT_ATOMS: atom_id res chain seq x y z
N MET A 1 -16.58 4.28 -3.38
CA MET A 1 -17.27 4.14 -2.08
C MET A 1 -16.73 5.22 -1.15
N TRP A 2 -17.56 5.80 -0.28
CA TRP A 2 -17.09 6.74 0.75
C TRP A 2 -16.31 5.97 1.82
N VAL A 3 -15.13 6.46 2.22
CA VAL A 3 -14.29 5.83 3.25
C VAL A 3 -13.98 6.83 4.35
N SER A 4 -14.13 6.39 5.60
CA SER A 4 -13.81 7.15 6.80
C SER A 4 -13.00 6.27 7.76
N GLY A 5 -11.69 6.50 7.82
CA GLY A 5 -10.77 5.90 8.80
C GLY A 5 -9.85 6.97 9.41
N LYS A 6 -9.18 6.66 10.53
CA LYS A 6 -8.35 7.60 11.33
C LYS A 6 -7.27 8.39 10.56
N GLN A 7 -6.96 8.02 9.32
CA GLN A 7 -5.93 8.65 8.47
C GLN A 7 -6.44 9.05 7.07
N LEU A 8 -7.65 8.64 6.66
CA LEU A 8 -8.16 8.86 5.30
C LEU A 8 -9.67 9.12 5.35
N THR A 9 -10.06 10.36 5.05
CA THR A 9 -11.46 10.74 4.79
C THR A 9 -11.57 11.12 3.32
N GLY A 10 -12.54 10.56 2.60
CA GLY A 10 -12.80 10.91 1.20
C GLY A 10 -13.31 9.73 0.39
N TRP A 11 -13.15 9.83 -0.93
CA TRP A 11 -13.55 8.77 -1.86
C TRP A 11 -12.42 7.80 -2.11
N ALA A 12 -12.74 6.50 -2.16
CA ALA A 12 -11.79 5.49 -2.59
C ALA A 12 -12.43 4.41 -3.46
N CYS A 13 -11.59 3.78 -4.28
CA CYS A 13 -11.90 2.56 -5.00
C CYS A 13 -11.45 1.35 -4.17
N SER A 14 -12.39 0.45 -3.86
CA SER A 14 -12.09 -0.79 -3.15
C SER A 14 -11.30 -1.80 -3.99
N ALA A 15 -11.38 -1.70 -5.32
CA ALA A 15 -10.72 -2.64 -6.22
C ALA A 15 -9.22 -2.32 -6.42
N CYS A 16 -8.87 -1.03 -6.53
CA CYS A 16 -7.51 -0.62 -6.89
C CYS A 16 -6.87 0.36 -5.90
N GLY A 17 -7.54 0.71 -4.79
CA GLY A 17 -7.02 1.62 -3.79
C GLY A 17 -6.87 3.08 -4.25
N TRP A 18 -7.41 3.46 -5.42
CA TRP A 18 -7.48 4.87 -5.84
C TRP A 18 -8.14 5.71 -4.76
N THR A 19 -7.56 6.86 -4.44
CA THR A 19 -8.12 7.79 -3.46
C THR A 19 -8.29 9.18 -4.03
N PHE A 20 -9.35 9.85 -3.57
CA PHE A 20 -9.56 11.27 -3.74
C PHE A 20 -9.84 11.84 -2.36
N PRO A 21 -8.83 12.41 -1.68
CA PRO A 21 -8.95 12.81 -0.28
C PRO A 21 -9.87 14.02 -0.12
N LEU A 22 -10.57 14.09 1.01
CA LEU A 22 -11.35 15.25 1.40
C LEU A 22 -10.41 16.37 1.85
N PRO A 23 -10.50 17.60 1.30
CA PRO A 23 -9.72 18.72 1.79
C PRO A 23 -10.02 19.00 3.27
N SER A 24 -8.98 19.16 4.10
CA SER A 24 -9.09 19.30 5.56
C SER A 24 -9.93 20.49 6.03
N LEU A 25 -10.07 21.52 5.20
CA LEU A 25 -10.84 22.74 5.50
C LEU A 25 -12.27 22.72 4.94
N LEU A 26 -12.69 21.64 4.28
CA LEU A 26 -14.02 21.53 3.68
C LEU A 26 -15.08 21.20 4.74
N SER A 27 -15.52 22.22 5.46
CA SER A 27 -16.56 22.12 6.49
C SER A 27 -17.95 22.47 5.97
N ASP A 28 -18.03 23.32 4.95
CA ASP A 28 -19.27 23.82 4.38
C ASP A 28 -20.10 22.71 3.67
N PRO A 29 -21.42 22.58 3.97
CA PRO A 29 -22.26 21.54 3.39
C PRO A 29 -22.44 21.63 1.86
N GLU A 30 -22.48 22.84 1.30
CA GLU A 30 -22.61 23.03 -0.15
C GLU A 30 -21.30 22.70 -0.86
N ALA A 31 -20.18 23.09 -0.27
CA ALA A 31 -18.85 22.74 -0.73
C ALA A 31 -18.61 21.22 -0.67
N LYS A 32 -19.12 20.51 0.36
CA LYS A 32 -19.10 19.04 0.43
C LYS A 32 -19.90 18.39 -0.70
N LYS A 33 -21.09 18.90 -1.01
CA LYS A 33 -21.90 18.41 -2.16
C LYS A 33 -21.19 18.63 -3.48
N ALA A 34 -20.54 19.78 -3.66
CA ALA A 34 -19.75 20.07 -4.87
C ALA A 34 -18.55 19.11 -4.98
N TYR A 35 -17.85 18.88 -3.86
CA TYR A 35 -16.77 17.90 -3.77
C TYR A 35 -17.26 16.48 -4.12
N ASP A 36 -18.40 16.04 -3.60
CA ASP A 36 -18.93 14.70 -3.89
C ASP A 36 -19.26 14.52 -5.38
N ARG A 37 -19.82 15.54 -6.03
CA ARG A 37 -20.07 15.51 -7.48
C ARG A 37 -18.76 15.40 -8.26
N LEU A 38 -17.74 16.16 -7.87
CA LEU A 38 -16.43 16.12 -8.51
C LEU A 38 -15.76 14.75 -8.30
N ALA A 39 -15.78 14.25 -7.07
CA ALA A 39 -15.21 12.97 -6.69
C ALA A 39 -15.88 11.81 -7.44
N SER A 40 -17.22 11.83 -7.55
CA SER A 40 -17.99 10.86 -8.32
C SER A 40 -17.62 10.88 -9.81
N ALA A 41 -17.52 12.05 -10.43
CA ALA A 41 -17.12 12.17 -11.83
C ALA A 41 -15.67 11.68 -12.07
N LYS A 42 -14.75 11.95 -11.14
CA LYS A 42 -13.38 11.42 -11.19
C LYS A 42 -13.34 9.91 -10.98
N PHE A 43 -14.15 9.39 -10.06
CA PHE A 43 -14.32 7.96 -9.83
C PHE A 43 -14.94 7.23 -11.03
N GLN A 44 -15.77 7.86 -11.85
CA GLN A 44 -16.25 7.19 -13.07
C GLN A 44 -15.20 7.14 -14.18
N ARG A 45 -14.22 8.06 -14.15
CA ARG A 45 -13.16 8.18 -15.16
C ARG A 45 -11.86 7.48 -14.79
N HIS A 46 -11.69 7.09 -13.53
CA HIS A 46 -10.48 6.38 -13.15
C HIS A 46 -10.47 4.98 -13.78
N ASP A 47 -9.30 4.57 -14.24
CA ASP A 47 -9.07 3.23 -14.75
C ASP A 47 -8.33 2.42 -13.68
N CYS A 48 -8.99 1.35 -13.22
CA CYS A 48 -8.41 0.44 -12.23
C CYS A 48 -7.18 -0.30 -12.76
N ALA A 49 -7.09 -0.53 -14.08
CA ALA A 49 -5.98 -1.26 -14.68
C ALA A 49 -4.67 -0.44 -14.69
N THR A 50 -4.77 0.87 -14.86
CA THR A 50 -3.63 1.79 -14.77
C THR A 50 -3.33 2.24 -13.34
N HIS A 51 -4.32 2.20 -12.44
CA HIS A 51 -4.09 2.50 -11.03
C HIS A 51 -3.56 1.27 -10.29
N ARG A 52 -2.26 1.04 -10.38
CA ARG A 52 -1.56 0.13 -9.48
C ARG A 52 -1.44 0.86 -8.13
N PRO A 53 -2.16 0.46 -7.06
CA PRO A 53 -1.93 1.06 -5.75
C PRO A 53 -0.46 0.92 -5.40
N ALA A 54 0.09 1.86 -4.63
CA ALA A 54 1.48 1.78 -4.19
C ALA A 54 1.79 0.45 -3.48
N SER A 55 0.77 -0.22 -2.91
CA SER A 55 0.89 -1.57 -2.33
C SER A 55 0.91 -2.73 -3.34
N LEU A 56 0.61 -2.50 -4.62
CA LEU A 56 0.65 -3.50 -5.70
C LEU A 56 1.75 -3.21 -6.73
N ALA A 57 2.49 -2.09 -6.61
CA ALA A 57 3.84 -2.07 -7.14
C ALA A 57 4.57 -3.25 -6.50
N PRO A 58 5.29 -4.11 -7.25
CA PRO A 58 6.19 -5.04 -6.64
C PRO A 58 7.29 -4.22 -5.94
N GLU A 59 6.98 -3.73 -4.75
CA GLU A 59 7.93 -3.19 -3.81
C GLU A 59 8.89 -4.34 -3.55
N SER A 60 10.17 -4.08 -3.77
CA SER A 60 11.21 -5.06 -3.49
C SER A 60 11.08 -5.51 -2.04
N PHE A 61 11.49 -6.75 -1.76
CA PHE A 61 11.55 -7.26 -0.39
C PHE A 61 12.18 -6.25 0.59
N ILE A 62 13.26 -5.60 0.16
CA ILE A 62 14.02 -4.64 0.96
C ILE A 62 13.15 -3.45 1.36
N ASN A 63 12.45 -2.83 0.42
CA ASN A 63 11.61 -1.66 0.71
C ASN A 63 10.51 -1.99 1.72
N ARG A 64 9.90 -3.17 1.61
CA ARG A 64 8.85 -3.63 2.55
C ARG A 64 9.43 -3.88 3.93
N ALA A 65 10.55 -4.58 4.02
CA ALA A 65 11.22 -4.88 5.27
C ALA A 65 11.70 -3.61 5.98
N GLU A 66 12.33 -2.67 5.26
CA GLU A 66 12.76 -1.38 5.79
C GLU A 66 11.56 -0.53 6.25
N GLY A 67 10.47 -0.52 5.49
CA GLY A 67 9.23 0.15 5.86
C GLY A 67 8.65 -0.35 7.19
N LEU A 68 8.70 -1.66 7.43
CA LEU A 68 8.27 -2.26 8.69
C LEU A 68 9.25 -1.93 9.84
N VAL A 69 10.55 -1.94 9.60
CA VAL A 69 11.54 -1.52 10.61
C VAL A 69 11.33 -0.06 11.01
N MET A 70 11.10 0.85 10.06
CA MET A 70 10.80 2.26 10.34
C MET A 70 9.51 2.44 11.16
N ARG A 71 8.58 1.49 11.09
CA ARG A 71 7.35 1.45 11.90
C ARG A 71 7.54 0.83 13.28
N GLY A 72 8.77 0.44 13.63
CA GLY A 72 9.14 -0.09 14.95
C GLY A 72 9.11 -1.62 15.06
N PHE A 73 8.92 -2.35 13.96
CA PHE A 73 9.03 -3.81 13.97
C PHE A 73 10.48 -4.24 14.11
N LYS A 74 10.74 -5.35 14.80
CA LYS A 74 12.10 -5.92 14.85
C LYS A 74 12.49 -6.38 13.44
N PRO A 75 13.76 -6.25 13.04
CA PRO A 75 14.21 -6.63 11.69
C PRO A 75 13.85 -8.07 11.29
N LYS A 76 13.89 -9.02 12.24
CA LYS A 76 13.46 -10.40 12.00
C LYS A 76 11.96 -10.49 11.67
N ASP A 77 11.12 -9.83 12.47
CA ASP A 77 9.67 -9.83 12.28
C ASP A 77 9.30 -9.10 10.98
N ALA A 78 9.98 -8.00 10.68
CA ALA A 78 9.82 -7.25 9.44
C ALA A 78 10.15 -8.10 8.19
N ALA A 79 11.28 -8.82 8.22
CA ALA A 79 11.68 -9.72 7.14
C ALA A 79 10.66 -10.86 6.94
N GLU A 80 10.17 -11.44 8.04
CA GLU A 80 9.19 -12.53 7.98
C GLU A 80 7.83 -12.07 7.41
N ILE A 81 7.35 -10.90 7.85
CA ILE A 81 6.11 -10.31 7.33
C ILE A 81 6.25 -10.00 5.84
N ALA A 82 7.32 -9.31 5.43
CA ALA A 82 7.56 -8.97 4.03
C ALA A 82 7.66 -10.21 3.13
N ALA A 83 8.33 -11.27 3.62
CA ALA A 83 8.42 -12.53 2.89
C ALA A 83 7.05 -13.19 2.69
N ARG A 84 6.23 -13.27 3.74
CA ARG A 84 4.88 -13.85 3.66
C ARG A 84 3.97 -13.06 2.73
N GLU A 85 4.02 -11.73 2.77
CA GLU A 85 3.26 -10.86 1.88
C GLU A 85 3.62 -11.10 0.41
N ILE A 86 4.92 -11.13 0.08
CA ILE A 86 5.39 -11.38 -1.29
C ILE A 86 5.02 -12.79 -1.75
N MET A 87 5.18 -13.81 -0.89
CA MET A 87 4.79 -15.19 -1.23
C MET A 87 3.29 -15.31 -1.49
N PHE A 88 2.45 -14.66 -0.67
CA PHE A 88 1.01 -14.65 -0.87
C PHE A 88 0.61 -13.96 -2.18
N GLU A 89 1.27 -12.86 -2.52
CA GLU A 89 1.02 -12.12 -3.77
C GLU A 89 1.49 -12.87 -5.03
N ASN A 90 2.46 -13.78 -4.90
CA ASN A 90 3.11 -14.47 -6.02
C ASN A 90 3.01 -16.01 -5.91
N ASP A 91 1.94 -16.53 -5.30
CA ASP A 91 1.78 -17.97 -5.03
C ASP A 91 1.89 -18.86 -6.29
N HIS A 92 1.62 -18.29 -7.47
CA HIS A 92 1.75 -18.99 -8.75
C HIS A 92 3.19 -19.06 -9.30
N ASP A 93 4.17 -18.39 -8.68
CA ASP A 93 5.55 -18.29 -9.17
C ASP A 93 6.54 -18.89 -8.14
N PRO A 94 7.02 -20.13 -8.36
CA PRO A 94 7.93 -20.79 -7.43
C PRO A 94 9.32 -20.17 -7.36
N ASP A 95 9.75 -19.40 -8.37
CA ASP A 95 11.07 -18.76 -8.38
C ASP A 95 11.13 -17.56 -7.40
N ILE A 96 9.98 -16.93 -7.14
CA ILE A 96 9.85 -15.84 -6.17
C ILE A 96 10.16 -16.33 -4.75
N ALA A 97 9.74 -17.55 -4.38
CA ALA A 97 10.02 -18.10 -3.04
C ALA A 97 11.53 -18.19 -2.76
N ARG A 98 12.30 -18.67 -3.73
CA ARG A 98 13.77 -18.76 -3.61
C ARG A 98 14.40 -17.37 -3.53
N LYS A 99 13.97 -16.44 -4.37
CA LYS A 99 14.47 -15.05 -4.38
C LYS A 99 14.24 -14.36 -3.04
N VAL A 100 13.01 -14.43 -2.52
CA VAL A 100 12.63 -13.85 -1.23
C VAL A 100 13.46 -14.41 -0.08
N GLN A 101 13.74 -15.71 -0.10
CA GLN A 101 14.56 -16.34 0.94
C GLN A 101 16.00 -15.81 0.94
N ILE A 102 16.59 -15.62 -0.25
CA ILE A 102 17.93 -15.03 -0.40
C ILE A 102 17.93 -13.58 0.09
N GLU A 103 16.97 -12.78 -0.35
CA GLU A 103 16.85 -11.37 0.03
C GLU A 103 16.62 -11.19 1.55
N ALA A 104 15.84 -12.08 2.17
CA ALA A 104 15.63 -12.08 3.61
C ALA A 104 16.90 -12.41 4.41
N GLN A 105 17.68 -13.40 3.97
CA GLN A 105 18.94 -13.74 4.60
C GLN A 105 19.96 -12.61 4.49
N ASP A 106 20.06 -12.00 3.30
CA ASP A 106 20.96 -10.87 3.06
C ASP A 106 20.58 -9.65 3.88
N PHE A 107 19.28 -9.34 3.99
CA PHE A 107 18.78 -8.27 4.84
C PHE A 107 19.17 -8.48 6.31
N LEU A 108 18.93 -9.67 6.86
CA LEU A 108 19.26 -9.97 8.27
C LEU A 108 20.77 -9.96 8.52
N ARG A 109 21.56 -10.39 7.54
CA ARG A 109 23.02 -10.29 7.59
C ARG A 109 23.48 -8.84 7.66
N ARG A 110 23.00 -7.98 6.75
CA ARG A 110 23.35 -6.55 6.71
C ARG A 110 22.96 -5.82 8.01
N VAL A 111 21.76 -6.09 8.53
CA VAL A 111 21.31 -5.52 9.82
C VAL A 111 22.20 -5.94 10.98
N LYS A 112 22.76 -7.15 10.95
CA LYS A 112 23.69 -7.63 11.98
C LYS A 112 25.08 -7.01 11.84
N GLU A 113 25.49 -6.69 10.62
CA GLU A 113 26.80 -6.10 10.31
C GLU A 113 26.86 -4.59 10.57
N GLY A 114 25.72 -3.89 10.57
CA GLY A 114 25.58 -2.47 10.92
C GLY A 114 25.56 -1.56 9.71
#